data_AF-D8RHY3-F1
#
_entry.id   AF-D8RHY3-F1
#
_cell.length_a   1.000
_cell.length_b   1.000
_cell.length_c   1.000
_cell.angle_alpha   90.00
_cell.angle_beta   90.00
_cell.angle_gamma   90.00
#
_symmetry.space_group_name_H-M   'P 1'
#
loop_
_entity.id
_entity.type
_entity.pdbx_description
1 polymer ?
#
loop_
_entity_poly.entity_id
_entity_poly.type
_entity_poly.pdbx_seq_one_letter_code
_entity_poly.pdbx_strand_id
1 'polypeptide(L)' 'TALRIVASMKRDWIQTGRKPSGVCGAALFVSAQIHGFECSKSDVVSVVHVCGDTLTKRLVEFGNTESGSLTVCI' A
#
# COMPACT_ATOMS: atom_id res chain seq x y z
N THR A 1 -6.93 1.40 10.25
CA THR A 1 -6.27 0.28 9.53
C THR A 1 -5.05 0.73 8.74
N ALA A 2 -5.14 1.77 7.89
CA ALA A 2 -4.01 2.26 7.07
C ALA A 2 -2.69 2.51 7.83
N LEU A 3 -2.72 3.17 8.99
CA LEU A 3 -1.51 3.42 9.80
C LEU A 3 -0.81 2.13 10.25
N ARG A 4 -1.57 1.07 10.55
CA ARG A 4 -1.01 -0.26 10.91
C ARG A 4 -0.34 -0.90 9.70
N ILE A 5 -0.91 -0.75 8.50
CA ILE A 5 -0.33 -1.23 7.24
C ILE A 5 0.97 -0.46 6.93
N VAL A 6 0.98 0.87 7.06
CA VAL A 6 2.21 1.67 6.89
C VAL A 6 3.30 1.21 7.88
N ALA A 7 2.94 1.00 9.15
CA ALA A 7 3.89 0.51 10.15
C ALA A 7 4.44 -0.88 9.80
N SER A 8 3.63 -1.73 9.16
CA SER A 8 4.09 -3.02 8.64
C SER A 8 5.04 -2.84 7.47
N MET A 9 4.64 -2.08 6.43
CA MET A 9 5.47 -1.80 5.26
C MET A 9 6.84 -1.21 5.63
N LYS A 10 6.91 -0.41 6.72
CA LYS A 10 8.17 0.08 7.27
C LYS A 10 9.03 -1.03 7.90
N ARG A 11 8.42 -1.93 8.68
CA ARG A 11 9.11 -3.10 9.27
C ARG A 11 9.60 -4.08 8.20
N ASP A 12 8.85 -4.21 7.11
CA ASP A 12 9.17 -5.06 5.96
C ASP A 12 10.15 -4.39 4.98
N TRP A 13 10.81 -3.28 5.36
CA TRP A 13 11.80 -2.54 4.57
C TRP A 13 11.31 -1.99 3.22
N ILE A 14 9.99 -1.86 3.02
CA ILE A 14 9.40 -1.36 1.76
C ILE A 14 9.64 0.14 1.59
N GLN A 15 9.82 0.90 2.68
CA GLN A 15 9.99 2.35 2.66
C GLN A 15 11.45 2.83 2.59
N THR A 16 12.41 2.01 3.01
CA THR A 16 13.80 2.43 3.20
C THR A 16 14.44 2.90 1.89
N GLY A 17 15.01 4.11 1.88
CA GLY A 17 15.65 4.71 0.69
C GLY A 17 14.67 5.11 -0.43
N ARG A 18 13.35 5.11 -0.17
CA ARG A 18 12.31 5.32 -1.18
C ARG A 18 11.33 6.40 -0.74
N LYS A 19 10.61 7.01 -1.70
CA LYS A 19 9.70 8.13 -1.42
C LYS A 19 8.50 7.66 -0.58
N PRO A 20 8.19 8.31 0.57
CA PRO A 20 7.15 7.84 1.50
C PRO A 20 5.73 7.93 0.94
N SER A 21 5.48 8.81 -0.05
CA SER A 21 4.15 8.97 -0.67
C SER A 21 3.66 7.67 -1.33
N GLY A 22 4.55 6.89 -1.94
CA GLY A 22 4.17 5.61 -2.55
C GLY A 22 3.72 4.57 -1.52
N VAL A 23 4.37 4.54 -0.35
CA VAL A 23 4.02 3.63 0.75
C VAL A 23 2.69 4.05 1.38
N CYS A 24 2.47 5.36 1.57
CA CYS A 24 1.21 5.87 2.07
C CYS A 24 0.05 5.55 1.11
N GLY A 25 0.24 5.74 -0.20
CA GLY A 25 -0.76 5.39 -1.21
C GLY A 25 -1.08 3.91 -1.23
N ALA A 26 -0.07 3.04 -1.16
CA ALA A 26 -0.28 1.60 -1.11
C ALA A 26 -1.03 1.18 0.15
N ALA A 27 -0.67 1.72 1.31
CA ALA A 27 -1.37 1.42 2.56
C ALA A 27 -2.81 1.92 2.57
N LEU A 28 -3.08 3.08 1.95
CA LEU A 28 -4.42 3.62 1.79
C LEU A 28 -5.28 2.69 0.92
N PHE A 29 -4.75 2.29 -0.24
CA PHE A 29 -5.42 1.37 -1.16
C PHE A 29 -5.75 0.02 -0.50
N VAL A 30 -4.78 -0.61 0.18
CA VAL A 30 -5.01 -1.87 0.88
C VAL A 30 -6.05 -1.70 1.99
N SER A 31 -6.01 -0.59 2.73
CA SER A 31 -7.02 -0.33 3.77
C SER A 31 -8.42 -0.17 3.21
N ALA A 32 -8.57 0.45 2.03
CA ALA A 32 -9.85 0.62 1.36
C ALA A 32 -10.43 -0.74 0.92
N GLN A 33 -9.59 -1.61 0.34
CA GLN A 33 -9.97 -2.98 -0.02
C GLN A 33 -10.46 -3.80 1.19
N ILE A 34 -9.75 -3.72 2.32
CA ILE A 34 -10.13 -4.43 3.57
C ILE A 34 -11.52 -4.00 4.06
N HIS A 35 -11.88 -2.73 3.87
CA HIS A 35 -13.15 -2.18 4.31
C HIS A 35 -14.24 -2.23 3.23
N GLY A 36 -13.97 -2.86 2.07
CA GLY A 36 -14.94 -3.02 0.99
C GLY A 36 -15.26 -1.74 0.21
N PHE A 37 -14.38 -0.73 0.23
CA PHE A 37 -14.56 0.47 -0.58
C PHE A 37 -14.15 0.22 -2.03
N GLU A 38 -15.02 0.61 -2.96
CA GLU A 38 -14.69 0.61 -4.39
C GLU A 38 -13.78 1.82 -4.70
N CYS A 39 -12.47 1.58 -4.71
CA CYS A 39 -11.48 2.56 -5.13
C CYS A 39 -10.53 1.95 -6.16
N SER A 40 -10.24 2.69 -7.23
CA SER A 40 -9.28 2.27 -8.23
C SER A 40 -7.88 2.75 -7.87
N LYS A 41 -6.86 2.10 -8.42
CA LYS A 41 -5.46 2.55 -8.31
C LYS A 41 -5.29 3.98 -8.81
N SER A 42 -6.05 4.38 -9.84
CA SER A 42 -6.04 5.74 -10.40
C SER A 42 -6.55 6.78 -9.42
N ASP A 43 -7.56 6.45 -8.60
CA ASP A 43 -8.11 7.35 -7.58
C ASP A 43 -7.07 7.61 -6.49
N VAL A 44 -6.32 6.59 -6.11
CA VAL A 44 -5.24 6.73 -5.14
C VAL A 44 -4.08 7.54 -5.72
N VAL A 45 -3.70 7.28 -6.97
CA VAL A 45 -2.62 8.01 -7.68
C VAL A 45 -2.93 9.51 -7.78
N SER A 46 -4.17 9.88 -8.06
CA SER A 46 -4.58 11.29 -8.17
C SER A 46 -4.44 12.03 -6.83
N VAL A 47 -4.68 11.34 -5.71
CA VAL A 47 -4.60 11.92 -4.35
C VAL A 47 -3.17 11.98 -3.82
N VAL A 48 -2.39 10.90 -3.97
CA VAL A 48 -1.03 10.82 -3.37
C VAL A 48 0.09 11.28 -4.31
N HIS A 49 -0.25 11.66 -5.55
CA HIS A 49 0.67 12.17 -6.57
C HIS A 49 1.89 11.27 -6.77
N VAL A 50 1.66 9.98 -7.05
CA VAL A 50 2.72 9.01 -7.39
C VAL A 50 2.40 8.32 -8.71
N CYS A 51 3.42 7.86 -9.44
CA CYS A 51 3.19 7.07 -10.64
C CYS A 51 2.46 5.74 -10.32
N GLY A 52 1.53 5.32 -11.18
CA GLY A 52 0.78 4.08 -11.03
C GLY A 52 1.67 2.84 -10.96
N ASP A 53 2.79 2.82 -11.69
CA ASP A 53 3.81 1.76 -11.59
C ASP A 53 4.46 1.71 -10.22
N THR A 54 4.71 2.89 -9.62
CA THR A 54 5.29 2.97 -8.27
C THR A 54 4.32 2.40 -7.25
N LEU A 55 3.03 2.74 -7.34
CA LEU A 55 1.98 2.22 -6.47
C LEU A 55 1.86 0.70 -6.62
N THR A 56 1.78 0.19 -7.86
CA THR A 56 1.69 -1.25 -8.13
C THR A 56 2.90 -2.00 -7.60
N LYS A 57 4.11 -1.45 -7.78
CA LYS A 57 5.34 -2.04 -7.23
C LYS A 57 5.30 -2.16 -5.71
N ARG A 58 4.78 -1.14 -4.99
CA ARG A 58 4.61 -1.23 -3.52
C ARG A 58 3.61 -2.30 -3.10
N LEU A 59 2.50 -2.40 -3.81
CA LEU A 59 1.44 -3.38 -3.52
C LEU A 59 1.94 -4.80 -3.71
N VAL A 60 2.69 -5.06 -4.79
CA VAL A 60 3.32 -6.37 -5.04
C VAL A 60 4.37 -6.68 -3.98
N GLU A 61 5.25 -5.72 -3.65
CA GLU A 61 6.24 -5.89 -2.58
C GLU A 61 5.57 -6.24 -1.25
N PHE A 62 4.47 -5.56 -0.90
CA PHE A 62 3.73 -5.85 0.32
C PHE A 62 3.03 -7.22 0.27
N GLY A 63 2.40 -7.58 -0.85
CA GLY A 63 1.75 -8.89 -1.03
C GLY A 63 2.72 -10.09 -0.90
N ASN A 64 4.01 -9.88 -1.18
CA ASN A 64 5.05 -10.89 -1.01
C ASN A 64 5.61 -10.99 0.43
N THR A 65 5.14 -10.15 1.36
CA THR A 65 5.53 -10.22 2.78
C THR A 65 4.56 -11.10 3.58
N GLU A 66 5.03 -11.69 4.67
CA GLU A 66 4.15 -12.44 5.60
C GLU A 66 3.03 -11.56 6.15
N SER A 67 3.36 -10.30 6.48
CA SER A 67 2.40 -9.30 6.93
C SER A 67 1.30 -9.01 5.91
N GLY A 68 1.67 -8.90 4.62
CA GLY A 68 0.73 -8.66 3.53
C GLY A 68 -0.11 -9.88 3.21
N SER A 69 0.45 -11.09 3.27
CA SER A 69 -0.31 -12.33 3.12
C SER A 69 -1.39 -12.45 4.19
N LEU A 70 -1.09 -12.13 5.45
CA LEU A 70 -2.08 -12.16 6.54
C LEU A 70 -3.13 -11.04 6.47
N THR A 71 -2.78 -9.89 5.87
CA THR A 71 -3.63 -8.69 5.86
C THR A 71 -4.51 -8.61 4.62
N VAL A 72 -4.06 -9.17 3.49
CA VAL A 72 -4.78 -9.18 2.20
C VAL A 72 -5.52 -10.52 1.97
N CYS A 73 -5.31 -11.53 2.82
CA CYS A 73 -6.13 -12.74 2.81
C CYS A 73 -7.50 -12.46 3.46
N ILE A 74 -8.36 -11.83 2.65
CA ILE A 74 -9.81 -12.01 2.56
C ILE A 74 -10.08 -12.67 1.22
#